data_AF-A0A820KSQ9-F1
#
_entry.id   AF-A0A820KSQ9-F1
#
_cell.length_a   1.000
_cell.length_b   1.000
_cell.length_c   1.000
_cell.angle_alpha   90.00
_cell.angle_beta   90.00
_cell.angle_gamma   90.00
#
_symmetry.space_group_name_H-M   'P 1'
#
loop_
_entity.id
_entity.type
_entity.pdbx_description
1 polymer ?
#
loop_
_entity_poly.entity_id
_entity_poly.type
_entity_poly.pdbx_seq_one_letter_code
_entity_poly.pdbx_strand_id
1 'polypeptide(L)'
;MQNNDKWKKFSQRLSLPFSVYGPSNATFCNGIASRYSIRCYSVQKTSFHSEGGFRSILQCCLDTIENVTFAVTHLDYLDEDDRLKQIKKFNSYEHNIDILMGDMNALTREDYSDDYYHNIVVERRKKSN
;
A
#
# COMPACT_ATOMS: atom_id res chain seq x y z
N MET A 1 2.86 4.70 17.22
CA MET A 1 4.15 5.40 17.40
C MET A 1 5.36 4.47 17.19
N GLN A 2 5.44 3.28 17.79
CA GLN A 2 6.62 2.39 17.67
C GLN A 2 7.08 2.05 16.23
N ASN A 3 6.16 1.86 15.26
CA ASN A 3 6.54 1.50 13.89
C ASN A 3 7.22 2.65 13.13
N ASN A 4 6.86 3.90 13.42
CA ASN A 4 7.49 5.06 12.81
C ASN A 4 8.95 5.20 13.25
N ASP A 5 9.24 4.96 14.54
CA ASP A 5 10.60 5.05 15.06
C ASP A 5 11.50 3.93 14.51
N LYS A 6 10.96 2.72 14.35
CA LYS A 6 11.67 1.61 13.68
C LYS A 6 11.97 1.96 12.22
N TRP A 7 10.99 2.51 11.49
CA TRP A 7 11.15 2.94 10.10
C TRP A 7 12.21 4.04 9.94
N LYS A 8 12.19 5.06 10.81
CA LYS A 8 13.20 6.12 10.83
C LYS A 8 14.60 5.57 11.10
N LYS A 9 14.76 4.70 12.10
CA LYS A 9 16.05 4.07 12.40
C LYS A 9 16.56 3.22 11.24
N PHE A 10 15.67 2.48 10.57
CA PHE A 10 16.01 1.70 9.38
C PHE A 10 16.46 2.61 8.23
N SER A 11 15.71 3.67 7.94
CA SER A 11 16.03 4.64 6.88
C SER A 11 17.39 5.31 7.13
N GLN A 12 17.67 5.70 8.38
CA GLN A 12 18.97 6.26 8.79
C GLN A 12 20.13 5.28 8.55
N ARG A 13 19.95 3.99 8.86
CA ARG A 13 20.97 2.94 8.62
C ARG A 13 21.30 2.78 7.14
N LEU A 14 20.35 3.06 6.25
CA LEU A 14 20.53 3.03 4.81
C LEU A 14 21.04 4.37 4.23
N SER A 15 21.37 5.33 5.08
CA SER A 15 21.74 6.70 4.67
C SER A 15 20.63 7.38 3.83
N LEU A 16 19.37 7.12 4.19
CA LEU A 16 18.17 7.76 3.64
C LEU A 16 17.55 8.67 4.71
N PRO A 17 18.04 9.92 4.86
CA PRO A 17 17.66 10.80 5.97
C PRO A 17 16.20 11.29 5.92
N PHE A 18 15.58 11.31 4.74
CA PHE A 18 14.19 11.76 4.59
C PHE A 18 13.28 10.56 4.47
N SER A 19 12.31 10.43 5.38
CA SER A 19 11.42 9.29 5.38
C SER A 19 10.01 9.69 5.82
N VAL A 20 9.00 9.15 5.13
CA VAL A 20 7.59 9.26 5.50
C VAL A 20 7.00 7.89 5.71
N TYR A 21 5.97 7.84 6.56
CA TYR A 21 5.33 6.62 7.03
C TYR A 21 3.81 6.75 6.88
N GLY A 22 3.18 5.75 6.29
CA GLY A 22 1.73 5.66 6.12
C GLY A 22 1.20 4.37 6.76
N PRO A 23 0.44 4.43 7.86
CA PRO A 23 -0.14 3.23 8.45
C PRO A 23 -1.22 2.67 7.52
N SER A 24 -1.13 1.38 7.18
CA SER A 24 -2.14 0.67 6.38
C SER A 24 -3.10 -0.07 7.29
N ASN A 25 -2.65 -0.97 8.16
CA ASN A 25 -3.49 -1.57 9.21
C ASN A 25 -2.67 -1.78 10.51
N ALA A 26 -3.13 -2.64 11.42
CA ALA A 26 -2.40 -2.96 12.65
C ALA A 26 -1.03 -3.64 12.41
N THR A 27 -0.89 -4.37 11.30
CA THR A 27 0.24 -5.27 11.00
C THR A 27 1.14 -4.75 9.88
N PHE A 28 0.60 -3.94 8.97
CA PHE A 28 1.23 -3.48 7.74
C PHE A 28 1.23 -1.96 7.66
N CYS A 29 2.27 -1.44 7.01
CA CYS A 29 2.45 -0.03 6.74
C CYS A 29 3.19 0.17 5.43
N ASN A 30 2.97 1.33 4.85
CA ASN A 30 3.75 1.84 3.73
C ASN A 30 4.84 2.79 4.26
N GLY A 31 5.99 2.78 3.60
CA GLY A 31 7.10 3.67 3.91
C GLY A 31 7.81 4.12 2.65
N ILE A 32 8.17 5.41 2.59
CA ILE A 32 9.04 5.96 1.55
C ILE A 32 10.23 6.58 2.26
N ALA A 33 11.44 6.28 1.77
CA ALA A 33 12.69 6.83 2.27
C ALA A 33 13.56 7.29 1.10
N SER A 34 14.24 8.41 1.26
CA SER A 34 14.98 9.09 0.19
C SER A 34 16.23 9.78 0.72
N ARG A 35 17.22 9.93 -0.17
CA ARG A 35 18.36 10.83 0.03
C ARG A 35 18.00 12.30 -0.15
N TYR A 36 16.95 12.57 -0.91
CA TYR A 36 16.47 13.91 -1.21
C TYR A 36 15.27 14.26 -0.34
N SER A 37 15.11 15.54 -0.04
CA SER A 37 14.03 16.03 0.79
C SER A 37 12.67 15.74 0.16
N ILE A 38 11.71 15.41 1.04
CA ILE A 38 10.34 15.13 0.69
C ILE A 38 9.57 16.44 0.75
N ARG A 39 9.11 16.92 -0.41
CA ARG A 39 8.40 18.18 -0.57
C ARG A 39 7.01 18.14 0.05
N CYS A 40 6.29 17.07 -0.29
CA CYS A 40 4.95 16.79 0.20
C CYS A 40 4.71 15.28 0.20
N TYR A 41 3.81 14.85 1.07
CA TYR A 41 3.34 13.47 1.12
C TYR A 41 1.88 13.44 1.55
N SER A 42 1.17 12.39 1.14
CA SER A 42 -0.22 12.16 1.54
C SER A 42 -0.44 10.70 1.89
N VAL A 43 -1.34 10.44 2.82
CA VAL A 43 -1.76 9.08 3.19
C VAL A 43 -3.25 8.99 2.97
N GLN A 44 -3.66 8.19 1.99
CA GLN A 44 -5.06 7.90 1.72
C GLN A 44 -5.40 6.54 2.31
N LYS A 45 -6.35 6.51 3.24
CA LYS A 45 -6.86 5.26 3.81
C LYS A 45 -8.08 4.80 3.01
N THR A 46 -8.13 3.51 2.73
CA THR A 46 -9.30 2.86 2.15
C THR A 46 -10.04 2.12 3.27
N SER A 47 -11.19 2.65 3.68
CA SER A 47 -12.08 2.03 4.67
C SER A 47 -12.88 0.89 4.04
N PHE A 48 -12.81 -0.33 4.61
CA PHE A 48 -13.62 -1.48 4.16
C PHE A 48 -13.86 -2.52 5.28
N HIS A 49 -14.81 -3.43 5.02
CA HIS A 49 -15.49 -4.32 5.98
C HIS A 49 -14.72 -5.58 6.40
N SER A 50 -13.53 -5.84 5.84
CA SER A 50 -12.80 -7.08 6.10
C SER A 50 -12.05 -7.04 7.44
N GLU A 51 -11.93 -8.20 8.09
CA GLU A 51 -11.22 -8.42 9.36
C GLU A 51 -9.73 -7.96 9.31
N GLY A 52 -9.20 -7.69 8.12
CA GLY A 52 -7.83 -7.22 7.89
C GLY A 52 -7.59 -5.73 8.19
N GLY A 53 -8.63 -4.94 8.49
CA GLY A 53 -8.51 -3.51 8.76
C GLY A 53 -8.37 -2.68 7.48
N PHE A 54 -8.25 -1.35 7.63
CA PHE A 54 -8.12 -0.44 6.50
C PHE A 54 -6.85 -0.77 5.68
N ARG A 55 -6.81 -0.36 4.41
CA ARG A 55 -5.55 -0.30 3.65
C ARG A 55 -5.15 1.15 3.46
N SER A 56 -3.91 1.40 3.06
CA SER A 56 -3.50 2.75 2.76
C SER A 56 -2.61 2.83 1.54
N ILE A 57 -2.50 4.05 1.05
CA ILE A 57 -1.64 4.44 -0.05
C ILE A 57 -0.85 5.63 0.47
N LEU A 58 0.47 5.54 0.35
CA LEU A 58 1.38 6.59 0.73
C LEU A 58 1.96 7.19 -0.55
N GLN A 59 1.67 8.46 -0.77
CA GLN A 59 2.17 9.21 -1.92
C GLN A 59 3.23 10.21 -1.46
N CYS A 60 4.21 10.50 -2.30
CA CYS A 60 5.32 11.40 -1.98
C CYS A 60 5.89 12.06 -3.24
N CYS A 61 6.23 13.34 -3.14
CA CYS A 61 7.03 14.06 -4.12
C CYS A 61 8.36 14.49 -3.48
N LEU A 62 9.44 14.44 -4.25
CA LEU A 62 10.78 14.87 -3.81
C LEU A 62 11.08 16.28 -4.34
N ASP A 63 11.95 17.02 -3.65
CA ASP A 63 12.33 18.38 -4.07
C ASP A 63 13.22 18.38 -5.33
N THR A 64 14.03 17.33 -5.53
CA THR A 64 15.02 17.27 -6.62
C THR A 64 14.53 16.56 -7.87
N ILE A 65 13.44 15.80 -7.78
CA ILE A 65 12.83 15.13 -8.92
C ILE A 65 11.56 15.90 -9.23
N GLU A 66 11.67 16.84 -10.16
CA GLU A 66 10.54 17.66 -10.58
C GLU A 66 9.44 16.77 -11.17
N ASN A 67 8.21 17.01 -10.74
CA ASN A 67 6.99 16.43 -11.32
C ASN A 67 6.93 14.90 -11.35
N VAL A 68 7.55 14.23 -10.37
CA VAL A 68 7.37 12.78 -10.16
C VAL A 68 6.74 12.53 -8.80
N THR A 69 5.54 11.97 -8.82
CA THR A 69 4.80 11.48 -7.67
C THR A 69 4.96 9.98 -7.57
N PHE A 70 5.51 9.53 -6.45
CA PHE A 70 5.61 8.12 -6.10
C PHE A 70 4.43 7.73 -5.23
N ALA A 71 3.85 6.57 -5.46
CA ALA A 71 2.85 5.96 -4.60
C ALA A 71 3.22 4.52 -4.28
N VAL A 72 3.03 4.12 -3.02
CA VAL A 72 3.14 2.72 -2.58
C VAL A 72 1.82 2.26 -1.99
N THR A 73 1.37 1.06 -2.39
CA THR A 73 0.09 0.47 -1.98
C THR A 73 0.28 -0.87 -1.28
N HIS A 74 -0.76 -1.29 -0.57
CA HIS A 74 -0.94 -2.66 -0.10
C HIS A 74 -2.43 -2.97 -0.18
N LEU A 75 -2.85 -3.62 -1.26
CA LEU A 75 -4.27 -3.86 -1.56
C LEU A 75 -4.82 -5.10 -0.86
N ASP A 76 -6.13 -5.33 -0.96
CA ASP A 76 -6.74 -6.54 -0.42
C ASP A 76 -6.27 -7.80 -1.16
N TYR A 77 -5.87 -8.80 -0.39
CA TYR A 77 -5.30 -10.07 -0.88
C TYR A 77 -6.34 -11.19 -1.01
N LEU A 78 -7.56 -10.99 -0.48
CA LEU A 78 -8.60 -12.01 -0.43
C LEU A 78 -9.82 -11.64 -1.24
N ASP A 79 -10.33 -10.41 -1.05
CA ASP A 79 -11.55 -9.93 -1.70
C ASP A 79 -11.20 -9.11 -2.94
N GLU A 80 -11.55 -9.65 -4.09
CA GLU A 80 -11.26 -9.05 -5.39
C GLU A 80 -12.10 -7.80 -5.68
N ASP A 81 -13.36 -7.77 -5.24
CA ASP A 81 -14.22 -6.60 -5.41
C ASP A 81 -13.75 -5.44 -4.55
N ASP A 82 -13.33 -5.72 -3.31
CA ASP A 82 -12.73 -4.71 -2.45
C ASP A 82 -11.38 -4.23 -2.99
N ARG A 83 -10.56 -5.13 -3.55
CA ARG A 83 -9.34 -4.72 -4.26
C ARG A 83 -9.66 -3.82 -5.45
N LEU A 84 -10.67 -4.13 -6.26
CA LEU A 84 -11.09 -3.28 -7.38
C LEU A 84 -11.64 -1.93 -6.93
N LYS A 85 -12.41 -1.88 -5.83
CA LYS A 85 -12.85 -0.62 -5.20
C LYS A 85 -11.67 0.20 -4.69
N GLN A 86 -10.64 -0.46 -4.14
CA GLN A 86 -9.40 0.20 -3.75
C GLN A 86 -8.72 0.80 -4.98
N ILE A 87 -8.50 0.01 -6.05
CA ILE A 87 -7.90 0.48 -7.32
C ILE A 87 -8.60 1.73 -7.85
N LYS A 88 -9.94 1.72 -7.86
CA LYS A 88 -10.74 2.88 -8.31
C LYS A 88 -10.53 4.12 -7.44
N LYS A 89 -10.27 3.97 -6.14
CA LYS A 89 -10.06 5.09 -5.20
C LYS A 89 -8.72 5.80 -5.38
N PHE A 90 -7.75 5.23 -6.09
CA PHE A 90 -6.44 5.85 -6.28
C PHE A 90 -6.06 6.01 -7.74
N ASN A 91 -7.05 6.14 -8.62
CA ASN A 91 -6.88 6.40 -10.05
C ASN A 91 -5.64 7.27 -10.32
N SER A 92 -4.60 6.66 -10.89
CA SER A 92 -3.29 7.29 -11.09
C SER A 92 -3.37 8.58 -11.89
N TYR A 93 -4.33 8.68 -12.80
CA TYR A 93 -4.54 9.87 -13.62
C TYR A 93 -5.15 11.01 -12.81
N GLU A 94 -6.16 10.74 -11.97
CA GLU A 94 -6.80 11.75 -11.12
C GLU A 94 -5.88 12.22 -9.98
N HIS A 95 -5.01 11.33 -9.50
CA HIS A 95 -4.10 11.61 -8.39
C HIS A 95 -2.69 12.01 -8.83
N ASN A 96 -2.45 12.19 -10.13
CA ASN A 96 -1.13 12.53 -10.70
C ASN A 96 -0.01 11.64 -10.17
N ILE A 97 -0.23 10.31 -10.16
CA ILE A 97 0.75 9.32 -9.71
C ILE A 97 1.55 8.86 -10.93
N ASP A 98 2.83 9.22 -10.98
CA ASP A 98 3.74 8.84 -12.06
C ASP A 98 4.32 7.45 -11.87
N ILE A 99 4.64 7.08 -10.62
CA ILE A 99 5.22 5.79 -10.28
C ILE A 99 4.38 5.15 -9.18
N LEU A 100 3.73 4.04 -9.52
CA LEU A 100 2.93 3.24 -8.61
C LEU A 100 3.63 1.92 -8.31
N MET A 101 3.84 1.62 -7.03
CA MET A 101 4.53 0.44 -6.53
C MET A 101 3.78 -0.19 -5.35
N GLY A 102 4.29 -1.33 -4.87
CA GLY A 102 3.77 -1.99 -3.67
C GLY A 102 3.02 -3.28 -4.00
N ASP A 103 2.26 -3.74 -3.02
CA ASP A 103 1.55 -4.99 -3.12
C ASP A 103 0.16 -4.77 -3.73
N MET A 104 0.07 -5.04 -5.04
CA MET A 104 -1.19 -5.00 -5.76
C MET A 104 -2.08 -6.19 -5.43
N ASN A 105 -1.53 -7.27 -4.86
CA ASN A 105 -2.26 -8.49 -4.54
C ASN A 105 -3.09 -9.04 -5.71
N ALA A 106 -2.57 -8.92 -6.95
CA ALA A 106 -3.19 -9.42 -8.17
C ALA A 106 -2.98 -10.95 -8.33
N LEU A 107 -3.33 -11.70 -7.28
CA LEU A 107 -3.09 -13.12 -7.17
C LEU A 107 -4.13 -13.92 -7.95
N THR A 108 -3.62 -14.83 -8.77
CA THR A 108 -4.36 -15.82 -9.54
C THR A 108 -4.54 -17.11 -8.73
N ARG A 109 -5.26 -18.08 -9.29
CA ARG A 109 -5.41 -19.41 -8.68
C ARG A 109 -4.06 -20.09 -8.45
N GLU A 110 -3.11 -19.89 -9.36
CA GLU A 110 -1.82 -20.59 -9.37
C GLU A 110 -0.91 -20.15 -8.22
N ASP A 111 -1.18 -18.97 -7.65
CA ASP A 111 -0.42 -18.42 -6.53
C ASP A 111 -0.78 -19.06 -5.16
N TYR A 112 -1.80 -19.94 -5.13
CA TYR A 112 -2.28 -20.60 -3.92
C TYR A 112 -2.12 -22.11 -4.01
N SER A 113 -1.78 -22.74 -2.87
CA SER A 113 -1.96 -24.19 -2.73
C SER A 113 -3.43 -24.55 -2.81
N ASP A 114 -3.72 -25.78 -3.26
CA ASP A 114 -5.08 -26.29 -3.41
C ASP A 114 -5.86 -26.18 -2.10
N ASP A 115 -5.25 -26.54 -0.98
CA ASP A 115 -5.87 -26.48 0.34
C ASP A 115 -6.20 -25.04 0.75
N TYR A 116 -5.27 -24.10 0.55
CA TYR A 116 -5.50 -22.70 0.93
C TYR A 116 -6.57 -22.06 0.05
N TYR A 117 -6.52 -22.35 -1.25
CA TYR A 117 -7.48 -21.81 -2.20
C TYR A 117 -8.91 -22.25 -1.86
N HIS A 118 -9.14 -23.55 -1.65
CA HIS A 118 -10.49 -24.05 -1.39
C HIS A 118 -11.01 -23.65 -0.01
N ASN A 119 -10.18 -23.69 1.04
CA ASN A 119 -10.64 -23.46 2.40
C ASN A 119 -10.76 -21.97 2.76
N ILE A 120 -9.95 -21.10 2.17
CA ILE A 120 -9.88 -19.68 2.54
C ILE A 120 -10.32 -18.79 1.39
N VAL A 121 -9.72 -18.96 0.21
CA VAL A 121 -9.92 -18.02 -0.90
C VAL A 121 -11.32 -18.17 -1.49
N VAL A 122 -11.76 -19.40 -1.80
CA VAL A 122 -13.09 -19.66 -2.37
C VAL A 122 -14.19 -19.24 -1.41
N GLU A 123 -14.11 -19.62 -0.14
CA GLU A 123 -15.13 -19.27 0.86
C GLU A 123 -15.24 -17.75 1.11
N ARG A 124 -14.13 -17.01 0.94
CA ARG A 124 -14.14 -15.54 1.06
C ARG A 124 -14.54 -14.85 -0.23
N ARG A 125 -14.07 -15.29 -1.41
CA ARG A 125 -14.48 -14.74 -2.71
C ARG A 125 -15.96 -15.03 -3.06
N LYS A 126 -16.54 -16.12 -2.55
CA LYS A 126 -17.99 -16.41 -2.69
C LYS A 126 -18.88 -15.41 -1.95
N LYS A 127 -18.39 -14.77 -0.87
CA LYS A 127 -19.18 -13.81 -0.07
C LYS A 127 -19.25 -12.42 -0.68
N SER A 128 -18.47 -12.16 -1.73
CA SER A 128 -18.36 -10.84 -2.38
C SER A 128 -19.26 -10.71 -3.63
N ASN A 129 -19.78 -11.83 -4.14
CA ASN A 129 -20.82 -11.88 -5.20
C ASN A 129 -22.23 -11.94 -4.61
#